data_AF-A0A699GQD2-F1
#
_entry.id   AF-A0A699GQD2-F1
#
_cell.length_a   1.000
_cell.length_b   1.000
_cell.length_c   1.000
_cell.angle_alpha   90.00
_cell.angle_beta   90.00
_cell.angle_gamma   90.00
#
_symmetry.space_group_name_H-M   'P 1'
#
loop_
_entity.id
_entity.type
_entity.pdbx_description
1 polymer ?
#
loop_
_entity_poly.entity_id
_entity_poly.type
_entity_poly.pdbx_seq_one_letter_code
_entity_poly.pdbx_strand_id
1 'polypeptide(L)'
;MTPEAVRAMIDQVMQRNSTNGYESNSSGGGPTRPVQSVRACSYSNFMKCQPLNFRGTEGVVGLSRWFEKMKSVFYISGCAIENQVKFATCTMLDAALTWWNSYLRTLGHDAAYAMTWETLKKKMMEKYCPRALMCTKFVSDEKDKVDKYIDGLPDNIHRNVMSARPKTLDEAI
;
A
#
# COMPACT_ATOMS: atom_id res chain seq x y z
N MET A 1 -0.49 9.19 -30.34
CA MET A 1 -1.38 9.39 -29.17
C MET A 1 -0.52 9.99 -28.07
N THR A 2 -0.86 11.18 -27.60
CA THR A 2 0.04 11.94 -26.71
C THR A 2 -0.25 11.62 -25.24
N PRO A 3 0.74 11.73 -24.34
CA PRO A 3 0.56 11.46 -22.91
C PRO A 3 -0.59 12.25 -22.26
N GLU A 4 -0.89 13.44 -22.80
CA GLU A 4 -1.97 14.33 -22.36
C GLU A 4 -3.35 13.74 -22.71
N ALA A 5 -3.48 13.08 -23.87
CA ALA A 5 -4.71 12.41 -24.27
C ALA A 5 -5.03 11.20 -23.36
N VAL A 6 -4.00 10.45 -22.96
CA VAL A 6 -4.16 9.31 -22.04
C VAL A 6 -4.57 9.79 -20.65
N ARG A 7 -3.96 10.88 -20.17
CA ARG A 7 -4.29 11.47 -18.86
C ARG A 7 -5.70 12.07 -18.84
N ALA A 8 -6.10 12.76 -19.91
CA ALA A 8 -7.46 13.27 -20.07
C ALA A 8 -8.52 12.15 -20.10
N MET A 9 -8.20 10.99 -20.69
CA MET A 9 -9.08 9.82 -20.66
C MET A 9 -9.22 9.23 -19.25
N ILE A 10 -8.13 9.15 -18.49
CA ILE A 10 -8.14 8.68 -17.10
C ILE A 10 -8.96 9.65 -16.23
N ASP A 11 -8.75 10.96 -16.38
CA ASP A 11 -9.48 11.98 -15.63
C ASP A 11 -10.98 11.98 -15.98
N GLN A 12 -11.35 11.74 -17.25
CA GLN A 12 -12.75 11.58 -17.66
C GLN A 12 -13.42 10.35 -17.04
N VAL A 13 -12.69 9.24 -16.90
CA VAL A 13 -13.20 8.01 -16.27
C VAL A 13 -13.41 8.22 -14.77
N MET A 14 -12.51 8.96 -14.11
CA MET A 14 -12.62 9.28 -12.68
C MET A 14 -13.73 10.30 -12.39
N GLN A 15 -13.94 11.29 -13.25
CA GLN A 15 -15.02 12.27 -13.11
C GLN A 15 -16.40 11.66 -13.37
N ARG A 16 -16.55 10.77 -14.37
CA ARG A 16 -17.81 10.04 -14.60
C ARG A 16 -18.25 9.19 -13.40
N ASN A 17 -17.33 8.71 -12.59
CA ASN A 17 -17.63 7.94 -11.38
C ASN A 17 -18.01 8.80 -10.16
N SER A 18 -17.88 10.12 -10.22
CA SER A 18 -18.11 11.01 -9.07
C SER A 18 -19.44 11.78 -9.11
N THR A 19 -20.16 11.74 -10.23
CA THR A 19 -21.49 12.35 -10.34
C THR A 19 -22.50 11.23 -10.47
N ASN A 20 -23.18 10.86 -9.37
CA ASN A 20 -24.55 10.33 -9.33
C ASN A 20 -24.94 9.94 -7.90
N GLY A 21 -25.33 10.93 -7.11
CA GLY A 21 -26.40 10.81 -6.11
C GLY A 21 -27.27 12.03 -6.34
N TYR A 22 -28.57 11.94 -6.61
CA TYR A 22 -29.64 11.14 -6.04
C TYR A 22 -30.76 11.07 -7.11
N GLU A 23 -31.50 9.97 -7.20
CA GLU A 23 -32.95 10.00 -7.48
C GLU A 23 -33.56 8.60 -7.39
N SER A 24 -34.58 8.48 -6.56
CA SER A 24 -35.43 7.31 -6.44
C SER A 24 -36.59 7.42 -7.42
N ASN A 25 -36.80 6.39 -8.26
CA ASN A 25 -38.05 5.62 -8.35
C ASN A 25 -38.25 4.93 -9.72
N SER A 26 -38.49 3.62 -9.62
CA SER A 26 -39.43 2.77 -10.39
C SER A 26 -39.29 2.49 -11.89
N SER A 27 -39.32 1.16 -12.13
CA SER A 27 -39.99 0.42 -13.22
C SER A 27 -39.23 0.13 -14.53
N GLY A 28 -38.87 -1.16 -14.67
CA GLY A 28 -39.13 -1.94 -15.88
C GLY A 28 -38.02 -2.06 -16.93
N GLY A 29 -37.49 -3.28 -17.12
CA GLY A 29 -36.98 -3.73 -18.42
C GLY A 29 -35.59 -4.38 -18.43
N GLY A 30 -35.57 -5.72 -18.52
CA GLY A 30 -34.48 -6.50 -19.13
C GLY A 30 -33.39 -7.07 -18.20
N PRO A 31 -32.93 -8.32 -18.39
CA PRO A 31 -31.79 -8.86 -17.66
C PRO A 31 -30.48 -8.33 -18.25
N THR A 32 -30.15 -7.09 -17.91
CA THR A 32 -28.83 -6.52 -18.18
C THR A 32 -27.84 -7.23 -17.24
N ARG A 33 -26.92 -8.03 -17.79
CA ARG A 33 -25.78 -8.57 -17.02
C ARG A 33 -25.14 -7.39 -16.28
N PRO A 34 -25.02 -7.41 -14.94
CA PRO A 34 -24.28 -6.38 -14.25
C PRO A 34 -22.86 -6.43 -14.81
N VAL A 35 -22.41 -5.32 -15.41
CA VAL A 35 -20.99 -5.05 -15.51
C VAL A 35 -20.48 -5.21 -14.10
N GLN A 36 -19.69 -6.26 -13.86
CA GLN A 36 -19.13 -6.54 -12.55
C GLN A 36 -18.37 -5.29 -12.13
N SER A 37 -18.95 -4.53 -11.21
CA SER A 37 -18.21 -3.50 -10.52
C SER A 37 -16.99 -4.19 -9.94
N VAL A 38 -15.80 -3.65 -10.26
CA VAL A 38 -14.57 -4.10 -9.61
C VAL A 38 -14.84 -3.95 -8.11
N ARG A 39 -15.04 -5.09 -7.44
CA ARG A 39 -15.58 -5.10 -6.09
C ARG A 39 -14.55 -4.44 -5.19
N ALA A 40 -14.84 -3.23 -4.73
CA ALA A 40 -14.00 -2.52 -3.78
C ALA A 40 -13.69 -3.45 -2.59
N CYS A 41 -12.43 -3.47 -2.15
CA CYS A 41 -12.00 -4.32 -1.05
C CYS A 41 -12.80 -4.03 0.20
N SER A 42 -13.65 -4.98 0.59
CA SER A 42 -14.28 -4.96 1.91
C SER A 42 -13.31 -5.47 2.97
N TYR A 43 -13.55 -5.11 4.23
CA TYR A 43 -12.85 -5.72 5.37
C TYR A 43 -12.95 -7.26 5.37
N SER A 44 -14.08 -7.82 4.92
CA SER A 44 -14.25 -9.27 4.79
C SER A 44 -13.30 -9.88 3.74
N ASN A 45 -13.11 -9.21 2.60
CA ASN A 45 -12.15 -9.67 1.59
C ASN A 45 -10.71 -9.64 2.14
N PHE A 46 -10.35 -8.58 2.86
CA PHE A 46 -9.05 -8.46 3.53
C PHE A 46 -8.82 -9.62 4.52
N MET A 47 -9.78 -9.91 5.41
CA MET A 47 -9.64 -10.98 6.41
C MET A 47 -9.57 -12.38 5.78
N LYS A 48 -10.25 -12.61 4.64
CA LYS A 48 -10.15 -13.88 3.89
C LYS A 48 -8.75 -14.15 3.35
N CYS A 49 -7.93 -13.12 3.13
CA CYS A 49 -6.53 -13.27 2.73
C CYS A 49 -5.59 -13.68 3.89
N GLN A 50 -6.16 -13.87 5.10
CA GLN A 50 -5.45 -14.29 6.31
C GLN A 50 -4.23 -13.40 6.59
N PRO A 51 -4.46 -12.13 6.97
CA PRO A 51 -3.37 -11.25 7.31
C PRO A 51 -2.60 -11.80 8.53
N LEU A 52 -1.31 -11.52 8.58
CA LEU A 52 -0.48 -11.89 9.72
C LEU A 52 -0.71 -10.90 10.86
N ASN A 53 -0.72 -11.39 12.10
CA ASN A 53 -0.79 -10.54 13.29
C ASN A 53 0.61 -10.10 13.73
N PHE A 54 0.69 -8.98 14.44
CA PHE A 54 1.94 -8.49 15.05
C PHE A 54 1.70 -8.11 16.50
N ARG A 55 2.42 -8.75 17.44
CA ARG A 55 2.30 -8.54 18.89
C ARG A 55 3.20 -7.42 19.40
N GLY A 56 4.27 -7.11 18.67
CA GLY A 56 5.27 -6.11 19.04
C GLY A 56 6.50 -6.67 19.77
N THR A 57 6.60 -8.00 19.92
CA THR A 57 7.71 -8.69 20.61
C THR A 57 8.58 -9.50 19.64
N GLU A 58 8.14 -9.67 18.39
CA GLU A 58 8.81 -10.46 17.35
C GLU A 58 10.05 -9.78 16.77
N GLY A 59 10.36 -8.56 17.21
CA GLY A 59 11.51 -7.77 16.76
C GLY A 59 11.44 -7.34 15.29
N VAL A 60 12.57 -6.86 14.76
CA VAL A 60 12.67 -6.35 13.38
C VAL A 60 12.28 -7.39 12.34
N VAL A 61 12.67 -8.66 12.54
CA VAL A 61 12.36 -9.75 11.60
C VAL A 61 10.86 -10.01 11.53
N GLY A 62 10.19 -10.05 12.68
CA GLY A 62 8.74 -10.19 12.74
C GLY A 62 8.00 -9.01 12.11
N LEU A 63 8.46 -7.79 12.39
CA LEU A 63 7.91 -6.58 11.80
C LEU A 63 8.05 -6.56 10.27
N SER A 64 9.22 -6.93 9.74
CA SER A 64 9.44 -7.03 8.29
C SER A 64 8.51 -8.06 7.64
N ARG A 65 8.37 -9.25 8.25
CA ARG A 65 7.46 -10.29 7.74
C ARG A 65 6.01 -9.81 7.72
N TRP A 66 5.60 -9.07 8.75
CA TRP A 66 4.27 -8.47 8.83
C TRP A 66 4.04 -7.45 7.71
N PHE A 67 5.00 -6.55 7.44
CA PHE A 67 4.90 -5.60 6.33
C PHE A 67 4.81 -6.28 4.96
N GLU A 68 5.65 -7.28 4.69
CA GLU A 68 5.63 -7.99 3.42
C GLU A 68 4.32 -8.77 3.21
N LYS A 69 3.81 -9.42 4.27
CA LYS A 69 2.50 -10.08 4.22
C LYS A 69 1.38 -9.05 3.96
N MET A 70 1.42 -7.88 4.61
CA MET A 70 0.40 -6.84 4.41
C MET A 70 0.40 -6.28 2.99
N LYS A 71 1.58 -6.04 2.39
CA LYS A 71 1.68 -5.64 0.97
C LYS A 71 0.95 -6.65 0.06
N SER A 72 1.23 -7.94 0.24
CA SER A 72 0.59 -9.01 -0.53
C SER A 72 -0.93 -9.07 -0.28
N VAL A 73 -1.36 -8.96 0.98
CA VAL A 73 -2.79 -8.96 1.32
C VAL A 73 -3.51 -7.76 0.68
N PHE A 74 -2.94 -6.55 0.74
CA PHE A 74 -3.53 -5.38 0.11
C PHE A 74 -3.67 -5.55 -1.39
N TYR A 75 -2.66 -6.10 -2.05
CA TYR A 75 -2.70 -6.36 -3.48
C TYR A 75 -3.78 -7.38 -3.84
N ILE A 76 -3.80 -8.54 -3.18
CA ILE A 76 -4.73 -9.63 -3.48
C ILE A 76 -6.18 -9.23 -3.16
N SER A 77 -6.40 -8.51 -2.06
CA SER A 77 -7.75 -8.09 -1.65
C SER A 77 -8.26 -6.89 -2.44
N GLY A 78 -7.40 -6.18 -3.18
CA GLY A 78 -7.70 -4.92 -3.86
C GLY A 78 -7.88 -3.74 -2.89
N CYS A 79 -7.16 -3.73 -1.77
CA CYS A 79 -7.32 -2.75 -0.69
C CYS A 79 -6.96 -1.34 -1.14
N ALA A 80 -7.96 -0.47 -1.21
CA ALA A 80 -7.78 0.94 -1.51
C ALA A 80 -6.90 1.62 -0.45
N ILE A 81 -6.08 2.59 -0.88
CA ILE A 81 -5.02 3.19 -0.05
C ILE A 81 -5.59 3.76 1.25
N GLU A 82 -6.76 4.39 1.19
CA GLU A 82 -7.47 4.98 2.32
C GLU A 82 -7.89 3.96 3.40
N ASN A 83 -8.00 2.67 3.06
CA ASN A 83 -8.39 1.61 3.99
C ASN A 83 -7.20 0.82 4.54
N GLN A 84 -6.00 0.96 3.96
CA GLN A 84 -4.85 0.13 4.30
C GLN A 84 -4.44 0.24 5.77
N VAL A 85 -4.29 1.46 6.30
CA VAL A 85 -3.93 1.68 7.71
C VAL A 85 -5.02 1.15 8.63
N LYS A 86 -6.28 1.45 8.31
CA LYS A 86 -7.44 1.01 9.10
C LYS A 86 -7.53 -0.52 9.17
N PHE A 87 -7.26 -1.21 8.08
CA PHE A 87 -7.33 -2.67 8.03
C PHE A 87 -6.09 -3.32 8.63
N ALA A 88 -4.88 -2.84 8.35
CA ALA A 88 -3.67 -3.43 8.93
C ALA A 88 -3.64 -3.32 10.47
N THR A 89 -4.06 -2.18 11.01
CA THR A 89 -4.04 -1.94 12.47
C THR A 89 -4.97 -2.87 13.24
N CYS A 90 -5.96 -3.51 12.60
CA CYS A 90 -6.80 -4.52 13.26
C CYS A 90 -6.04 -5.82 13.60
N THR A 91 -4.87 -6.03 12.99
CA THR A 91 -4.03 -7.22 13.20
C THR A 91 -2.91 -6.99 14.22
N MET A 92 -2.86 -5.78 14.78
CA MET A 92 -1.98 -5.49 15.91
C MET A 92 -2.57 -6.11 17.17
N LEU A 93 -1.71 -6.76 17.95
CA LEU A 93 -2.04 -7.40 19.21
C LEU A 93 -1.12 -6.87 20.32
N ASP A 94 -1.48 -7.14 21.57
CA ASP A 94 -0.63 -6.95 22.74
C ASP A 94 0.07 -5.57 22.80
N ALA A 95 1.40 -5.56 22.81
CA ALA A 95 2.21 -4.34 22.90
C ALA A 95 2.04 -3.44 21.66
N ALA A 96 1.84 -4.02 20.47
CA ALA A 96 1.55 -3.26 19.25
C ALA A 96 0.19 -2.56 19.31
N LEU A 97 -0.84 -3.26 19.77
CA LEU A 97 -2.18 -2.67 19.94
C LEU A 97 -2.18 -1.55 20.98
N THR A 98 -1.49 -1.76 22.11
CA THR A 98 -1.37 -0.75 23.16
C THR A 98 -0.67 0.51 22.65
N TRP A 99 0.41 0.34 21.88
CA TRP A 99 1.10 1.45 21.23
C TRP A 99 0.18 2.19 20.25
N TRP A 100 -0.53 1.48 19.37
CA TRP A 100 -1.43 2.09 18.39
C TRP A 100 -2.56 2.88 19.07
N ASN A 101 -3.19 2.31 20.11
CA ASN A 101 -4.22 3.01 20.88
C ASN A 101 -3.70 4.27 21.58
N SER A 102 -2.47 4.23 22.09
CA SER A 102 -1.82 5.42 22.63
C SER A 102 -1.60 6.47 21.54
N TYR A 103 -1.18 6.03 20.35
CA TYR A 103 -0.95 6.91 19.21
C TYR A 103 -2.25 7.57 18.72
N LEU A 104 -3.35 6.81 18.63
CA LEU A 104 -4.70 7.32 18.34
C LEU A 104 -5.13 8.40 19.35
N ARG A 105 -4.84 8.20 20.64
CA ARG A 105 -5.18 9.19 21.68
C ARG A 105 -4.38 10.48 21.54
N THR A 106 -3.12 10.40 21.10
CA THR A 106 -2.26 11.57 20.95
C THR A 106 -2.53 12.34 19.66
N LEU A 107 -2.71 11.65 18.54
CA LEU A 107 -2.87 12.28 17.22
C LEU A 107 -4.35 12.55 16.87
N GLY A 108 -5.27 11.80 17.46
CA GLY A 108 -6.69 11.77 17.07
C GLY A 108 -6.99 10.71 16.01
N HIS A 109 -8.22 10.18 16.03
CA HIS A 109 -8.63 9.09 15.14
C HIS A 109 -8.59 9.51 13.66
N ASP A 110 -9.12 10.69 13.33
CA ASP A 110 -9.22 11.15 11.94
C ASP A 110 -7.83 11.34 11.32
N ALA A 111 -6.94 12.05 12.01
CA ALA A 111 -5.57 12.26 11.54
C ALA A 111 -4.77 10.95 11.48
N ALA A 112 -4.97 10.04 12.44
CA ALA A 112 -4.27 8.77 12.45
C ALA A 112 -4.72 7.82 11.33
N TYR A 113 -6.01 7.74 11.02
CA TYR A 113 -6.50 6.90 9.92
C TYR A 113 -6.36 7.56 8.54
N ALA A 114 -6.18 8.88 8.47
CA ALA A 114 -5.87 9.59 7.23
C ALA A 114 -4.42 9.41 6.74
N MET A 115 -3.52 8.87 7.58
CA MET A 115 -2.13 8.67 7.15
C MET A 115 -2.00 7.55 6.11
N THR A 116 -0.91 7.61 5.34
CA THR A 116 -0.57 6.54 4.40
C THR A 116 0.04 5.34 5.10
N TRP A 117 -0.04 4.18 4.45
CA TRP A 117 0.64 2.96 4.89
C TRP A 117 2.16 3.15 5.08
N GLU A 118 2.81 3.92 4.22
CA GLU A 118 4.25 4.23 4.33
C GLU A 118 4.57 5.08 5.57
N THR A 119 3.66 5.99 5.95
CA THR A 119 3.79 6.77 7.20
C THR A 119 3.70 5.86 8.42
N LEU A 120 2.74 4.93 8.43
CA LEU A 120 2.60 3.93 9.49
C LEU A 120 3.86 3.05 9.59
N LYS A 121 4.36 2.54 8.47
CA LYS A 121 5.62 1.77 8.42
C LYS A 121 6.76 2.51 9.08
N LYS A 122 6.99 3.77 8.71
CA LYS A 122 8.05 4.60 9.30
C LYS A 122 7.90 4.71 10.83
N LYS A 123 6.69 5.00 11.30
CA LYS A 123 6.37 5.10 12.75
C LYS A 123 6.61 3.79 13.49
N MET A 124 6.23 2.66 12.90
CA MET A 124 6.48 1.34 13.49
C MET A 124 7.96 0.98 13.50
N MET A 125 8.71 1.35 12.46
CA MET A 125 10.16 1.17 12.42
C MET A 125 10.86 2.01 13.49
N GLU A 126 10.46 3.28 13.68
CA GLU A 126 10.96 4.13 14.77
C GLU A 126 10.70 3.50 16.14
N LYS A 127 9.53 2.85 16.33
CA LYS A 127 9.13 2.25 17.61
C LYS A 127 9.79 0.90 17.90
N TYR A 128 9.91 0.03 16.91
CA TYR A 128 10.27 -1.38 17.07
C TYR A 128 11.63 -1.75 16.43
N CYS A 129 12.31 -0.82 15.73
CA CYS A 129 13.72 -0.95 15.30
C CYS A 129 14.58 0.15 15.98
N PRO A 130 15.07 -0.06 17.21
CA PRO A 130 15.86 0.93 17.96
C PRO A 130 17.21 1.31 17.33
N ARG A 131 17.60 0.70 16.21
CA ARG A 131 18.88 0.91 15.54
C ARG A 131 18.64 1.07 14.04
N ALA A 132 18.17 2.25 13.65
CA ALA A 132 17.85 2.62 12.26
C ALA A 132 18.97 2.30 11.24
N LEU A 133 20.22 2.14 11.69
CA LEU A 133 21.37 1.71 10.89
C LEU A 133 21.33 0.24 10.43
N MET A 134 20.58 -0.65 11.11
CA MET A 134 20.45 -2.06 10.71
C MET A 134 19.27 -2.30 9.77
N CYS A 135 18.36 -1.33 9.66
CA CYS A 135 17.07 -1.45 8.97
C CYS A 135 17.10 -0.91 7.52
N THR A 136 18.13 -0.16 7.11
CA THR A 136 18.26 0.33 5.71
C THR A 136 18.37 -0.79 4.68
N LYS A 137 18.85 -1.99 5.07
CA LYS A 137 18.86 -3.17 4.20
C LYS A 137 17.49 -3.82 4.00
N PHE A 138 16.53 -3.54 4.89
CA PHE A 138 15.21 -4.18 4.91
C PHE A 138 14.07 -3.26 4.46
N VAL A 139 14.35 -1.95 4.34
CA VAL A 139 13.39 -0.90 3.92
C VAL A 139 13.78 -0.34 2.55
N SER A 140 14.49 -1.08 1.71
CA SER A 140 14.71 -0.63 0.34
C SER A 140 13.39 -0.77 -0.42
N ASP A 141 12.77 0.35 -0.78
CA ASP A 141 11.71 0.37 -1.79
C ASP A 141 12.25 -0.18 -3.12
N GLU A 142 11.39 -0.58 -4.06
CA GLU A 142 11.84 -1.07 -5.38
C GLU A 142 12.78 -0.05 -6.05
N LYS A 143 12.50 1.24 -5.89
CA LYS A 143 13.38 2.31 -6.35
C LYS A 143 14.76 2.28 -5.69
N ASP A 144 14.83 2.12 -4.37
CA ASP A 144 16.10 2.05 -3.64
C ASP A 144 16.91 0.80 -4.03
N LYS A 145 16.23 -0.31 -4.36
CA LYS A 145 16.90 -1.53 -4.86
C LYS A 145 17.49 -1.31 -6.25
N VAL A 146 16.75 -0.67 -7.15
CA VAL A 146 17.22 -0.32 -8.50
C VAL A 146 18.40 0.65 -8.41
N ASP A 147 18.29 1.71 -7.61
CA ASP A 147 19.34 2.72 -7.46
C ASP A 147 20.62 2.07 -6.89
N LYS A 148 20.48 1.22 -5.86
CA LYS A 148 21.62 0.47 -5.29
C LYS A 148 22.21 -0.56 -6.26
N TYR A 149 21.39 -1.18 -7.10
CA TYR A 149 21.87 -2.10 -8.13
C TYR A 149 22.70 -1.34 -9.17
N ILE A 150 22.18 -0.21 -9.67
CA ILE A 150 22.89 0.66 -10.63
C ILE A 150 24.23 1.12 -10.04
N ASP A 151 24.25 1.60 -8.79
CA ASP A 151 25.47 2.06 -8.11
C ASP A 151 26.54 0.95 -7.93
N GLY A 152 26.15 -0.32 -7.97
CA GLY A 152 27.05 -1.48 -7.84
C GLY A 152 27.59 -2.02 -9.17
N LEU A 153 27.14 -1.50 -10.31
CA LEU A 153 27.54 -2.00 -11.63
C LEU A 153 28.93 -1.49 -12.06
N PRO A 154 29.73 -2.31 -12.76
CA PRO A 154 30.94 -1.83 -13.40
C PRO A 154 30.65 -0.79 -14.50
N ASP A 155 31.57 0.16 -14.69
CA ASP A 155 31.41 1.34 -15.56
C ASP A 155 31.00 1.01 -17.00
N ASN A 156 31.42 -0.15 -17.50
CA ASN A 156 31.13 -0.61 -18.86
C ASN A 156 29.63 -0.90 -19.11
N ILE A 157 28.87 -1.24 -18.08
CA ILE A 157 27.41 -1.50 -18.18
C ILE A 157 26.58 -0.44 -17.47
N HIS A 158 27.17 0.27 -16.50
CA HIS A 158 26.51 1.33 -15.73
C HIS A 158 25.82 2.37 -16.62
N ARG A 159 26.51 2.89 -17.65
CA ARG A 159 25.96 3.91 -18.56
C ARG A 159 24.72 3.42 -19.31
N ASN A 160 24.71 2.17 -19.75
CA ASN A 160 23.62 1.61 -20.54
C ASN A 160 22.37 1.39 -19.67
N VAL A 161 22.56 0.79 -18.50
CA VAL A 161 21.46 0.54 -17.53
C VAL A 161 20.88 1.87 -17.02
N MET A 162 21.73 2.85 -16.68
CA MET A 162 21.27 4.19 -16.26
C MET A 162 20.46 4.90 -17.36
N SER A 163 20.83 4.70 -18.63
CA SER A 163 20.11 5.29 -19.78
C SER A 163 18.75 4.64 -20.01
N ALA A 164 18.61 3.35 -19.69
CA ALA A 164 17.35 2.62 -19.81
C ALA A 164 16.30 3.03 -18.75
N ARG A 165 16.73 3.68 -17.66
CA ARG A 165 15.88 4.16 -16.55
C ARG A 165 14.88 3.09 -16.06
N PRO A 166 15.38 1.94 -15.59
CA PRO A 166 14.53 0.86 -15.09
C PRO A 166 13.70 1.34 -13.89
N LYS A 167 12.45 0.88 -13.82
CA LYS A 167 11.53 1.16 -12.71
C LYS A 167 11.48 0.02 -11.70
N THR A 168 11.89 -1.17 -12.11
CA THR A 168 11.92 -2.38 -11.29
C THR A 168 13.29 -3.06 -11.42
N LEU A 169 13.63 -3.93 -10.46
CA LEU A 169 14.90 -4.65 -10.50
C LEU A 169 14.98 -5.61 -11.71
N ASP A 170 13.86 -6.22 -12.10
CA ASP A 170 13.79 -7.12 -13.25
C ASP A 170 14.06 -6.40 -14.59
N GLU A 171 13.75 -5.10 -14.70
CA GLU A 171 14.09 -4.29 -15.86
C GLU A 171 15.58 -3.90 -15.92
N ALA A 172 16.27 -3.98 -14.77
CA ALA A 172 17.68 -3.59 -14.66
C ALA A 172 18.65 -4.77 -14.90
N ILE A 173 18.19 -6.02 -14.80
CA ILE A 173 18.96 -7.26 -15.00
C ILE A 173 18.99 -7.61 -16.49
#